data_AF-A0A9P5C4U5-F1
#
_entry.id   AF-A0A9P5C4U5-F1
#
_cell.length_a   1.000
_cell.length_b   1.000
_cell.length_c   1.000
_cell.angle_alpha   90.00
_cell.angle_beta   90.00
_cell.angle_gamma   90.00
#
_symmetry.space_group_name_H-M   'P 1'
#
loop_
_entity.id
_entity.type
_entity.pdbx_description
1 polymer ?
#
loop_
_entity_poly.entity_id
_entity_poly.type
_entity_poly.pdbx_seq_one_letter_code
_entity_poly.pdbx_strand_id
1 'polypeptide(L)'
;MAHPGTAHKYSEKLIAFEHAGAHSSNNNDKPNSLLWIGGLGDGLLTVQYPSTIAKTLKPDWSIAEVLLSSSYRGWGTSSLQKDAKELAQCVEYFRKLRPGKTVVLMGHSTGCQDIMEYLVGKGHDSRPPINGAILQGGVSDREAWAFLLSSQEEKQSCANVLAEAQRLIKEGKGREIVPRENNIVQKELGAAISAYRTNSLLAKEGDDDYFSTDLSDASLRNTFARFPRDVKIMFLLGSEDPFVHTSTDKRALLSRWAGFVKEGGASVDEVHGGVIEGGHHNLDGDPEEVVGDLLKRVVGFVDGLDKSGEAESRL
;
A
#
# COMPACT_ATOMS: atom_id res chain seq x y z
N MET A 1 -4.21 6.81 -23.70
CA MET A 1 -3.52 5.80 -24.54
C MET A 1 -4.06 4.42 -24.17
N ALA A 2 -3.99 3.42 -25.06
CA ALA A 2 -4.45 2.07 -24.75
C ALA A 2 -3.34 1.27 -24.04
N HIS A 3 -3.69 0.48 -23.03
CA HIS A 3 -2.78 -0.41 -22.31
C HIS A 3 -3.16 -1.87 -22.61
N PRO A 4 -2.28 -2.67 -23.22
CA PRO A 4 -2.55 -4.09 -23.46
C PRO A 4 -2.44 -4.88 -22.15
N GLY A 5 -3.33 -5.85 -21.95
CA GLY A 5 -3.36 -6.67 -20.75
C GLY A 5 -4.56 -7.62 -20.67
N THR A 6 -4.69 -8.30 -19.55
CA THR A 6 -5.77 -9.24 -19.24
C THR A 6 -6.55 -8.78 -18.01
N ALA A 7 -7.87 -8.67 -18.12
CA ALA A 7 -8.73 -8.40 -16.97
C ALA A 7 -9.14 -9.71 -16.28
N HIS A 8 -8.64 -9.92 -15.07
CA HIS A 8 -8.94 -11.07 -14.23
C HIS A 8 -10.10 -10.77 -13.29
N LYS A 9 -11.24 -11.43 -13.51
CA LYS A 9 -12.37 -11.36 -12.59
C LYS A 9 -12.13 -12.27 -11.38
N TYR A 10 -11.55 -11.72 -10.31
CA TYR A 10 -11.22 -12.47 -9.09
C TYR A 10 -12.39 -12.58 -8.11
N SER A 11 -13.42 -11.75 -8.26
CA SER A 11 -14.69 -11.85 -7.51
C SER A 11 -15.88 -11.55 -8.42
N GLU A 12 -17.11 -11.62 -7.90
CA GLU A 12 -18.32 -11.32 -8.68
C GLU A 12 -18.30 -9.91 -9.30
N LYS A 13 -17.69 -8.94 -8.61
CA LYS A 13 -17.75 -7.50 -8.94
C LYS A 13 -16.40 -6.80 -9.04
N LEU A 14 -15.29 -7.49 -8.77
CA LEU A 14 -13.95 -6.91 -8.76
C LEU A 14 -13.03 -7.62 -9.75
N ILE A 15 -12.10 -6.84 -10.31
CA ILE A 15 -11.12 -7.32 -11.27
C ILE A 15 -9.71 -6.91 -10.86
N ALA A 16 -8.72 -7.68 -11.31
CA ALA A 16 -7.34 -7.24 -11.37
C ALA A 16 -6.94 -7.11 -12.84
N PHE A 17 -6.25 -6.04 -13.22
CA PHE A 17 -5.78 -5.83 -14.59
C PHE A 17 -4.30 -6.21 -14.66
N GLU A 18 -4.02 -7.37 -15.26
CA GLU A 18 -2.67 -7.83 -15.52
C GLU A 18 -2.13 -7.16 -16.79
N HIS A 19 -1.03 -6.43 -16.66
CA HIS A 19 -0.39 -5.77 -17.79
C HIS A 19 0.28 -6.79 -18.70
N ALA A 20 0.21 -6.56 -20.02
CA ALA A 20 1.07 -7.27 -20.95
C ALA A 20 2.53 -6.83 -20.71
N GLY A 21 3.34 -7.71 -20.15
CA GLY A 21 4.78 -7.50 -19.98
C GLY A 21 5.58 -7.68 -21.27
N ALA A 22 6.89 -7.42 -21.19
CA ALA A 22 7.82 -7.49 -22.33
C ALA A 22 7.87 -8.88 -23.02
N HIS A 23 7.47 -9.94 -22.32
CA HIS A 23 7.61 -11.33 -22.75
C HIS A 23 6.27 -12.06 -22.96
N SER A 24 5.16 -11.32 -22.98
CA SER A 24 3.79 -11.86 -23.00
C SER A 24 3.46 -12.82 -24.15
N SER A 25 4.19 -12.74 -25.27
CA SER A 25 3.94 -13.57 -26.46
C SER A 25 4.71 -14.89 -26.50
N ASN A 26 5.69 -15.10 -25.60
CA ASN A 26 6.76 -16.07 -25.83
C ASN A 26 6.93 -17.15 -24.75
N ASN A 27 6.06 -17.22 -23.74
CA ASN A 27 6.26 -18.14 -22.61
C ASN A 27 5.06 -19.06 -22.35
N ASN A 28 5.27 -20.37 -22.40
CA ASN A 28 4.26 -21.38 -22.04
C ASN A 28 4.14 -21.58 -20.52
N ASP A 29 5.10 -21.10 -19.74
CA ASP A 29 5.09 -21.20 -18.28
C ASP A 29 4.33 -20.05 -17.62
N LYS A 30 3.55 -20.39 -16.59
CA LYS A 30 2.80 -19.40 -15.79
C LYS A 30 3.77 -18.56 -14.94
N PRO A 31 3.69 -17.21 -14.95
CA PRO A 31 4.61 -16.37 -14.20
C PRO A 31 4.20 -16.22 -12.72
N ASN A 32 5.15 -15.89 -11.85
CA ASN A 32 4.93 -15.31 -10.53
C ASN A 32 4.08 -14.03 -10.63
N SER A 33 3.42 -13.65 -9.53
CA SER A 33 2.46 -12.54 -9.52
C SER A 33 2.89 -11.42 -8.57
N LEU A 34 3.11 -10.23 -9.11
CA LEU A 34 3.20 -8.97 -8.39
C LEU A 34 1.83 -8.28 -8.43
N LEU A 35 1.12 -8.25 -7.30
CA LEU A 35 -0.18 -7.61 -7.20
C LEU A 35 0.01 -6.19 -6.66
N TRP A 36 -0.31 -5.19 -7.47
CA TRP A 36 -0.15 -3.79 -7.13
C TRP A 36 -1.45 -3.20 -6.60
N ILE A 37 -1.38 -2.47 -5.49
CA ILE A 37 -2.51 -1.87 -4.78
C ILE A 37 -2.28 -0.36 -4.71
N GLY A 38 -3.20 0.39 -5.32
CA GLY A 38 -3.14 1.86 -5.37
C GLY A 38 -3.51 2.53 -4.05
N GLY A 39 -3.27 3.83 -3.99
CA GLY A 39 -3.68 4.67 -2.88
C GLY A 39 -5.13 5.12 -2.94
N LEU A 40 -5.49 5.97 -1.99
CA LEU A 40 -6.78 6.62 -1.88
C LEU A 40 -7.01 7.49 -3.12
N GLY A 41 -8.10 7.23 -3.83
CA GLY A 41 -8.38 7.91 -5.10
C GLY A 41 -7.97 7.10 -6.33
N ASP A 42 -7.05 6.16 -6.19
CA ASP A 42 -6.54 5.37 -7.30
C ASP A 42 -7.51 4.27 -7.70
N GLY A 43 -7.43 3.90 -8.97
CA GLY A 43 -7.85 2.62 -9.48
C GLY A 43 -6.92 2.21 -10.61
N LEU A 44 -7.44 1.49 -11.59
CA LEU A 44 -6.62 1.02 -12.70
C LEU A 44 -6.04 2.19 -13.51
N LEU A 45 -4.73 2.16 -13.77
CA LEU A 45 -3.98 3.10 -14.60
C LEU A 45 -4.01 4.55 -14.09
N THR A 46 -4.31 4.77 -12.81
CA THR A 46 -4.22 6.12 -12.20
C THR A 46 -2.76 6.55 -12.00
N VAL A 47 -1.90 5.60 -11.62
CA VAL A 47 -0.44 5.79 -11.45
C VAL A 47 0.30 5.14 -12.62
N GLN A 48 1.39 5.75 -13.09
CA GLN A 48 2.03 5.33 -14.34
C GLN A 48 3.01 4.16 -14.16
N TYR A 49 3.77 4.15 -13.06
CA TYR A 49 4.89 3.21 -12.92
C TYR A 49 4.50 1.71 -12.92
N PRO A 50 3.29 1.23 -12.55
CA PRO A 50 2.95 -0.19 -12.71
C PRO A 50 3.05 -0.67 -14.17
N SER A 51 2.63 0.18 -15.12
CA SER A 51 2.77 -0.09 -16.55
C SER A 51 4.24 -0.15 -16.99
N THR A 52 5.12 0.60 -16.32
CA THR A 52 6.56 0.63 -16.61
C THR A 52 7.28 -0.56 -15.96
N ILE A 53 6.86 -0.97 -14.76
CA ILE A 53 7.30 -2.20 -14.11
C ILE A 53 7.01 -3.39 -15.01
N ALA A 54 5.79 -3.49 -15.57
CA ALA A 54 5.41 -4.58 -16.47
C ALA A 54 6.38 -4.80 -17.63
N LYS A 55 6.96 -3.71 -18.16
CA LYS A 55 7.92 -3.75 -19.28
C LYS A 55 9.34 -4.14 -18.86
N THR A 56 9.63 -4.10 -17.57
CA THR A 56 10.98 -4.32 -17.01
C THR A 56 11.10 -5.65 -16.26
N LEU A 57 9.97 -6.23 -15.83
CA LEU A 57 9.93 -7.55 -15.21
C LEU A 57 10.43 -8.64 -16.17
N LYS A 58 11.11 -9.63 -15.59
CA LYS A 58 11.58 -10.83 -16.29
C LYS A 58 10.41 -11.71 -16.79
N PRO A 59 10.65 -12.63 -17.74
CA PRO A 59 9.60 -13.45 -18.35
C PRO A 59 8.79 -14.34 -17.38
N ASP A 60 9.31 -14.58 -16.19
CA ASP A 60 8.73 -15.39 -15.13
C ASP A 60 7.96 -14.57 -14.09
N TRP A 61 7.86 -13.25 -14.25
CA TRP A 61 7.07 -12.37 -13.41
C TRP A 61 6.06 -11.58 -14.23
N SER A 62 4.90 -11.33 -13.62
CA SER A 62 3.93 -10.40 -14.17
C SER A 62 3.34 -9.52 -13.07
N ILE A 63 2.84 -8.35 -13.46
CA ILE A 63 2.22 -7.38 -12.56
C ILE A 63 0.74 -7.19 -12.91
N ALA A 64 -0.10 -7.18 -11.89
CA ALA A 64 -1.51 -6.85 -12.01
C ALA A 64 -1.92 -5.76 -11.02
N GLU A 65 -2.60 -4.73 -11.50
CA GLU A 65 -3.23 -3.73 -10.65
C GLU A 65 -4.55 -4.28 -10.10
N VAL A 66 -4.69 -4.28 -8.78
CA VAL A 66 -5.87 -4.80 -8.07
C VAL A 66 -6.89 -3.68 -7.91
N LEU A 67 -8.08 -3.85 -8.48
CA LEU A 67 -9.21 -2.96 -8.22
C LEU A 67 -9.97 -3.45 -7.00
N LEU A 68 -10.03 -2.63 -5.95
CA LEU A 68 -10.80 -2.89 -4.73
C LEU A 68 -12.12 -2.11 -4.76
N SER A 69 -13.05 -2.45 -3.88
CA SER A 69 -14.26 -1.64 -3.74
C SER A 69 -14.00 -0.25 -3.14
N SER A 70 -12.83 -0.05 -2.52
CA SER A 70 -12.34 1.24 -2.02
C SER A 70 -11.67 2.10 -3.11
N SER A 71 -11.39 1.56 -4.30
CA SER A 71 -10.81 2.35 -5.39
C SER A 71 -11.68 3.55 -5.80
N TYR A 72 -11.05 4.54 -6.43
CA TYR A 72 -11.66 5.80 -6.85
C TYR A 72 -12.29 6.61 -5.70
N ARG A 73 -13.59 6.49 -5.46
CA ARG A 73 -14.29 7.17 -4.35
C ARG A 73 -14.81 6.22 -3.29
N GLY A 74 -14.61 4.90 -3.46
CA GLY A 74 -15.15 3.91 -2.54
C GLY A 74 -14.53 3.97 -1.14
N TRP A 75 -13.27 4.39 -1.07
CA TRP A 75 -12.47 4.48 0.16
C TRP A 75 -13.16 5.29 1.26
N GLY A 76 -13.92 6.34 0.91
CA GLY A 76 -14.59 7.20 1.90
C GLY A 76 -15.58 6.46 2.79
N THR A 77 -16.08 5.32 2.32
CA THR A 77 -17.07 4.48 3.02
C THR A 77 -16.61 3.05 3.24
N SER A 78 -15.35 2.72 2.89
CA SER A 78 -14.75 1.41 3.12
C SER A 78 -14.00 1.35 4.46
N SER A 79 -13.37 0.22 4.72
CA SER A 79 -12.43 0.03 5.84
C SER A 79 -11.27 -0.85 5.39
N LEU A 80 -10.12 -0.71 6.05
CA LEU A 80 -8.96 -1.56 5.75
C LEU A 80 -9.29 -3.05 5.90
N GLN A 81 -10.14 -3.43 6.87
CA GLN A 81 -10.52 -4.84 7.04
C GLN A 81 -11.31 -5.37 5.83
N LYS A 82 -12.10 -4.53 5.18
CA LYS A 82 -12.81 -4.89 3.94
C LYS A 82 -11.83 -4.99 2.79
N ASP A 83 -10.92 -4.04 2.67
CA ASP A 83 -9.91 -3.98 1.62
C ASP A 83 -8.97 -5.19 1.72
N ALA A 84 -8.49 -5.55 2.92
CA ALA A 84 -7.71 -6.76 3.18
C ALA A 84 -8.47 -8.06 2.89
N LYS A 85 -9.81 -8.09 3.07
CA LYS A 85 -10.64 -9.24 2.71
C LYS A 85 -10.77 -9.39 1.20
N GLU A 86 -10.97 -8.29 0.49
CA GLU A 86 -11.03 -8.27 -0.99
C GLU A 86 -9.67 -8.63 -1.60
N LEU A 87 -8.58 -8.13 -0.99
CA LEU A 87 -7.21 -8.49 -1.35
C LEU A 87 -6.93 -9.98 -1.12
N ALA A 88 -7.45 -10.57 -0.03
CA ALA A 88 -7.35 -12.01 0.20
C ALA A 88 -8.05 -12.83 -0.90
N GLN A 89 -9.20 -12.38 -1.40
CA GLN A 89 -9.86 -13.02 -2.55
C GLN A 89 -9.02 -12.93 -3.82
N CYS A 90 -8.37 -11.77 -4.05
CA CYS A 90 -7.47 -11.58 -5.19
C CYS A 90 -6.24 -12.51 -5.10
N VAL A 91 -5.57 -12.58 -3.95
CA VAL A 91 -4.43 -13.49 -3.73
C VAL A 91 -4.85 -14.95 -3.91
N GLU A 92 -6.00 -15.35 -3.36
CA GLU A 92 -6.53 -16.72 -3.54
C GLU A 92 -6.78 -17.05 -5.01
N TYR A 93 -7.32 -16.09 -5.77
CA TYR A 93 -7.53 -16.24 -7.21
C TYR A 93 -6.21 -16.46 -7.96
N PHE A 94 -5.18 -15.63 -7.72
CA PHE A 94 -3.89 -15.78 -8.42
C PHE A 94 -3.16 -17.07 -8.01
N ARG A 95 -3.26 -17.50 -6.74
CA ARG A 95 -2.74 -18.80 -6.30
C ARG A 95 -3.43 -19.98 -7.00
N LYS A 96 -4.75 -19.92 -7.20
CA LYS A 96 -5.48 -20.95 -7.96
C LYS A 96 -5.16 -20.91 -9.46
N LEU A 97 -5.00 -19.71 -10.01
CA LEU A 97 -4.62 -19.51 -11.41
C LEU A 97 -3.22 -20.08 -11.68
N ARG A 98 -2.30 -19.94 -10.71
CA ARG A 98 -0.88 -20.30 -10.83
C ARG A 98 -0.39 -21.07 -9.59
N PRO A 99 -0.81 -22.34 -9.42
CA PRO A 99 -0.43 -23.13 -8.26
C PRO A 99 1.09 -23.23 -8.10
N GLY A 100 1.59 -23.05 -6.88
CA GLY A 100 3.00 -23.13 -6.54
C GLY A 100 3.86 -21.92 -6.94
N LYS A 101 3.28 -20.89 -7.58
CA LYS A 101 4.01 -19.67 -7.95
C LYS A 101 4.05 -18.64 -6.82
N THR A 102 5.07 -17.79 -6.86
CA THR A 102 5.31 -16.71 -5.90
C THR A 102 4.26 -15.62 -6.06
N VAL A 103 3.76 -15.09 -4.95
CA VAL A 103 2.88 -13.92 -4.91
C VAL A 103 3.49 -12.83 -4.04
N VAL A 104 3.65 -11.63 -4.59
CA VAL A 104 4.12 -10.43 -3.89
C VAL A 104 3.04 -9.37 -3.94
N LEU A 105 2.82 -8.67 -2.84
CA LEU A 105 1.96 -7.48 -2.80
C LEU A 105 2.85 -6.23 -2.89
N MET A 106 2.45 -5.25 -3.69
CA MET A 106 3.09 -3.94 -3.74
C MET A 106 2.06 -2.85 -3.50
N GLY A 107 2.15 -2.20 -2.35
CA GLY A 107 1.29 -1.10 -1.95
C GLY A 107 1.92 0.21 -2.38
N HIS A 108 1.10 1.08 -2.95
CA HIS A 108 1.41 2.46 -3.24
C HIS A 108 0.62 3.37 -2.31
N SER A 109 1.26 4.38 -1.72
CA SER A 109 0.55 5.38 -0.92
C SER A 109 -0.31 4.68 0.15
N THR A 110 -1.61 4.99 0.25
CA THR A 110 -2.49 4.34 1.22
C THR A 110 -2.73 2.85 0.98
N GLY A 111 -2.39 2.31 -0.20
CA GLY A 111 -2.36 0.87 -0.46
C GLY A 111 -1.31 0.15 0.40
N CYS A 112 -0.35 0.88 0.98
CA CYS A 112 0.53 0.36 2.02
C CYS A 112 -0.25 -0.02 3.29
N GLN A 113 -1.25 0.78 3.70
CA GLN A 113 -2.11 0.51 4.85
C GLN A 113 -2.94 -0.76 4.60
N ASP A 114 -3.39 -1.01 3.36
CA ASP A 114 -4.07 -2.26 3.00
C ASP A 114 -3.17 -3.48 3.20
N ILE A 115 -1.89 -3.38 2.84
CA ILE A 115 -0.89 -4.43 3.09
C ILE A 115 -0.62 -4.59 4.59
N MET A 116 -0.50 -3.51 5.35
CA MET A 116 -0.36 -3.57 6.81
C MET A 116 -1.53 -4.33 7.41
N GLU A 117 -2.75 -3.91 7.09
CA GLU A 117 -3.96 -4.58 7.59
C GLU A 117 -4.00 -6.05 7.13
N TYR A 118 -3.62 -6.36 5.88
CA TYR A 118 -3.54 -7.72 5.36
C TYR A 118 -2.59 -8.62 6.17
N LEU A 119 -1.43 -8.11 6.55
CA LEU A 119 -0.39 -8.91 7.20
C LEU A 119 -0.52 -8.98 8.72
N VAL A 120 -1.00 -7.92 9.39
CA VAL A 120 -0.97 -7.82 10.86
C VAL A 120 -2.31 -7.46 11.50
N GLY A 121 -3.26 -7.04 10.68
CA GLY A 121 -4.61 -6.67 11.10
C GLY A 121 -5.49 -7.86 11.46
N LYS A 122 -6.74 -7.58 11.87
CA LYS A 122 -7.60 -8.62 12.46
C LYS A 122 -7.91 -9.74 11.45
N GLY A 123 -7.61 -10.97 11.84
CA GLY A 123 -7.86 -12.16 11.01
C GLY A 123 -6.77 -12.47 9.97
N HIS A 124 -5.61 -11.82 10.07
CA HIS A 124 -4.48 -12.04 9.16
C HIS A 124 -4.09 -13.52 9.02
N ASP A 125 -4.13 -14.30 10.10
CA ASP A 125 -3.78 -15.73 10.10
C ASP A 125 -4.65 -16.61 9.18
N SER A 126 -5.84 -16.12 8.83
CA SER A 126 -6.77 -16.85 7.94
C SER A 126 -6.66 -16.45 6.48
N ARG A 127 -5.87 -15.42 6.16
CA ARG A 127 -5.68 -14.92 4.80
C ARG A 127 -4.67 -15.81 4.06
N PRO A 128 -4.79 -15.98 2.74
CA PRO A 128 -3.81 -16.75 1.98
C PRO A 128 -2.39 -16.20 2.20
N PRO A 129 -1.35 -17.04 2.29
CA PRO A 129 0.00 -16.54 2.47
C PRO A 129 0.46 -15.75 1.24
N ILE A 130 1.47 -14.90 1.41
CA ILE A 130 2.23 -14.25 0.31
C ILE A 130 3.72 -14.48 0.57
N ASN A 131 4.57 -14.20 -0.41
CA ASN A 131 6.01 -14.43 -0.31
C ASN A 131 6.79 -13.14 -0.02
N GLY A 132 6.23 -11.99 -0.37
CA GLY A 132 6.85 -10.71 -0.08
C GLY A 132 5.87 -9.55 -0.15
N ALA A 133 6.25 -8.42 0.45
CA ALA A 133 5.52 -7.18 0.40
C ALA A 133 6.45 -5.99 0.15
N ILE A 134 6.08 -5.12 -0.79
CA ILE A 134 6.74 -3.86 -1.09
C ILE A 134 5.81 -2.73 -0.65
N LEU A 135 6.28 -1.82 0.18
CA LEU A 135 5.54 -0.65 0.66
C LEU A 135 6.21 0.61 0.10
N GLN A 136 5.66 1.16 -0.98
CA GLN A 136 6.16 2.36 -1.65
C GLN A 136 5.29 3.56 -1.32
N GLY A 137 5.90 4.59 -0.72
CA GLY A 137 5.16 5.80 -0.33
C GLY A 137 4.20 5.57 0.84
N GLY A 138 4.47 4.58 1.71
CA GLY A 138 3.72 4.38 2.94
C GLY A 138 3.97 5.53 3.92
N VAL A 139 3.02 6.46 4.01
CA VAL A 139 3.11 7.70 4.79
C VAL A 139 1.87 7.88 5.66
N SER A 140 1.96 8.77 6.65
CA SER A 140 0.86 9.05 7.57
C SER A 140 -0.08 10.12 7.02
N ASP A 141 -1.33 9.73 6.73
CA ASP A 141 -2.41 10.68 6.41
C ASP A 141 -2.59 11.70 7.54
N ARG A 142 -2.56 11.23 8.79
CA ARG A 142 -2.72 12.07 9.98
C ARG A 142 -1.67 13.17 10.06
N GLU A 143 -0.41 12.83 9.84
CA GLU A 143 0.69 13.81 9.85
C GLU A 143 0.64 14.72 8.63
N ALA A 144 0.36 14.17 7.43
CA ALA A 144 0.17 14.96 6.22
C ALA A 144 -0.88 16.06 6.43
N TRP A 145 -2.06 15.71 6.97
CA TRP A 145 -3.10 16.68 7.33
C TRP A 145 -2.66 17.68 8.40
N ALA A 146 -1.81 17.28 9.34
CA ALA A 146 -1.36 18.18 10.40
C ALA A 146 -0.46 19.33 9.88
N PHE A 147 0.40 19.06 8.88
CA PHE A 147 1.35 20.06 8.38
C PHE A 147 0.95 20.69 7.03
N LEU A 148 0.14 20.04 6.20
CA LEU A 148 -0.31 20.61 4.92
C LEU A 148 -1.37 21.69 5.08
N LEU A 149 -2.11 21.68 6.19
CA LEU A 149 -3.05 22.75 6.52
C LEU A 149 -2.29 24.01 6.95
N SER A 150 -2.46 25.09 6.18
CA SER A 150 -1.65 26.30 6.28
C SER A 150 -2.23 27.34 7.25
N SER A 151 -3.56 27.44 7.32
CA SER A 151 -4.25 28.43 8.14
C SER A 151 -4.82 27.84 9.44
N GLN A 152 -5.05 28.70 10.43
CA GLN A 152 -5.70 28.27 11.67
C GLN A 152 -7.16 27.86 11.47
N GLU A 153 -7.84 28.46 10.49
CA GLU A 153 -9.21 28.10 10.13
C GLU A 153 -9.28 26.67 9.57
N GLU A 154 -8.37 26.32 8.66
CA GLU A 154 -8.25 24.97 8.10
C GLU A 154 -7.99 23.93 9.18
N LYS A 155 -7.04 24.21 10.08
CA LYS A 155 -6.71 23.34 11.22
C LYS A 155 -7.90 23.15 12.17
N GLN A 156 -8.61 24.23 12.48
CA GLN A 156 -9.81 24.16 13.32
C GLN A 156 -10.94 23.38 12.62
N SER A 157 -11.13 23.56 11.32
CA SER A 157 -12.10 22.78 10.54
C SER A 157 -11.77 21.29 10.57
N CYS A 158 -10.52 20.90 10.35
CA CYS A 158 -10.08 19.51 10.43
C CYS A 158 -10.32 18.91 11.84
N ALA A 159 -9.97 19.66 12.90
CA ALA A 159 -10.22 19.23 14.27
C ALA A 159 -11.72 19.04 14.58
N ASN A 160 -12.58 19.95 14.08
CA ASN A 160 -14.04 19.85 14.24
C ASN A 160 -14.61 18.64 13.49
N VAL A 161 -14.10 18.35 12.28
CA VAL A 161 -14.48 17.17 11.49
C VAL A 161 -14.14 15.88 12.22
N LEU A 162 -12.95 15.79 12.81
CA LEU A 162 -12.56 14.64 13.63
C LEU A 162 -13.44 14.50 14.88
N ALA A 163 -13.70 15.60 15.60
CA ALA A 163 -14.55 15.58 16.79
C ALA A 163 -15.99 15.12 16.47
N GLU A 164 -16.54 15.56 15.34
CA GLU A 164 -17.87 15.13 14.89
C GLU A 164 -17.89 13.65 14.49
N ALA A 165 -16.85 13.17 13.80
CA ALA A 165 -16.70 11.76 13.49
C ALA A 165 -16.66 10.90 14.76
N GLN A 166 -15.90 11.31 15.77
CA GLN A 166 -15.82 10.62 17.06
C GLN A 166 -17.15 10.64 17.82
N ARG A 167 -17.89 11.76 17.77
CA ARG A 167 -19.25 11.84 18.34
C ARG A 167 -20.19 10.84 17.68
N LEU A 168 -20.20 10.79 16.34
CA LEU A 168 -21.03 9.84 15.57
C LEU A 168 -20.65 8.39 15.88
N ILE A 169 -19.37 8.06 15.99
CA ILE A 169 -18.92 6.71 16.38
C ILE A 169 -19.44 6.34 17.76
N LYS A 170 -19.34 7.24 18.75
CA LYS A 170 -19.84 7.02 20.11
C LYS A 170 -21.36 6.78 20.16
N GLU A 171 -22.10 7.35 19.21
CA GLU A 171 -23.54 7.15 19.03
C GLU A 171 -23.90 5.87 18.26
N GLY A 172 -22.92 5.05 17.88
CA GLY A 172 -23.14 3.86 17.05
C GLY A 172 -23.36 4.16 15.57
N LYS A 173 -23.09 5.39 15.14
CA LYS A 173 -23.29 5.91 13.78
C LYS A 173 -22.00 5.99 12.97
N GLY A 174 -21.04 5.10 13.21
CA GLY A 174 -19.74 5.11 12.53
C GLY A 174 -19.82 5.02 11.00
N ARG A 175 -20.91 4.47 10.45
CA ARG A 175 -21.13 4.38 8.99
C ARG A 175 -21.76 5.61 8.36
N GLU A 176 -22.28 6.54 9.17
CA GLU A 176 -22.88 7.77 8.67
C GLU A 176 -21.81 8.69 8.08
N ILE A 177 -22.16 9.41 7.02
CA ILE A 177 -21.29 10.41 6.41
C ILE A 177 -21.16 11.60 7.34
N VAL A 178 -19.93 12.03 7.62
CA VAL A 178 -19.70 13.27 8.37
C VAL A 178 -20.30 14.42 7.54
N PRO A 179 -21.12 15.31 8.13
CA PRO A 179 -21.74 16.40 7.39
C PRO A 179 -20.72 17.20 6.55
N ARG A 180 -21.12 17.58 5.34
CA ARG A 180 -20.25 18.28 4.38
C ARG A 180 -20.01 19.75 4.75
N GLU A 181 -20.92 20.34 5.51
CA GLU A 181 -20.83 21.74 5.92
C GLU A 181 -19.59 21.95 6.80
N ASN A 182 -18.71 22.88 6.39
CA ASN A 182 -17.43 23.16 7.04
C ASN A 182 -16.48 21.95 7.17
N ASN A 183 -16.59 20.98 6.25
CA ASN A 183 -15.76 19.78 6.22
C ASN A 183 -14.62 19.91 5.20
N ILE A 184 -13.47 20.41 5.66
CA ILE A 184 -12.28 20.57 4.82
C ILE A 184 -11.79 19.24 4.25
N VAL A 185 -11.90 18.15 5.00
CA VAL A 185 -11.40 16.82 4.61
C VAL A 185 -12.12 16.30 3.38
N GLN A 186 -13.46 16.36 3.39
CA GLN A 186 -14.25 15.98 2.21
C GLN A 186 -14.07 16.95 1.04
N LYS A 187 -13.83 18.24 1.31
CA LYS A 187 -13.62 19.25 0.28
C LYS A 187 -12.33 18.99 -0.50
N GLU A 188 -11.22 18.79 0.19
CA GLU A 188 -9.91 18.58 -0.45
C GLU A 188 -9.81 17.18 -1.09
N LEU A 189 -10.37 16.14 -0.46
CA LEU A 189 -10.32 14.77 -1.01
C LEU A 189 -11.43 14.47 -2.04
N GLY A 190 -12.42 15.35 -2.19
CA GLY A 190 -13.44 15.22 -3.23
C GLY A 190 -14.36 13.99 -3.12
N ALA A 191 -14.56 13.47 -1.91
CA ALA A 191 -15.42 12.31 -1.64
C ALA A 191 -16.23 12.47 -0.34
N ALA A 192 -17.37 11.77 -0.25
CA ALA A 192 -18.12 11.63 0.98
C ALA A 192 -17.41 10.63 1.90
N ILE A 193 -17.19 11.00 3.17
CA ILE A 193 -16.40 10.21 4.10
C ILE A 193 -17.23 9.88 5.33
N SER A 194 -17.32 8.59 5.66
CA SER A 194 -17.97 8.10 6.86
C SER A 194 -17.27 8.60 8.13
N ALA A 195 -17.97 8.61 9.26
CA ALA A 195 -17.39 8.92 10.56
C ALA A 195 -16.24 7.96 10.91
N TYR A 196 -16.41 6.66 10.64
CA TYR A 196 -15.36 5.65 10.79
C TYR A 196 -14.12 6.03 9.99
N ARG A 197 -14.26 6.26 8.68
CA ARG A 197 -13.09 6.51 7.81
C ARG A 197 -12.40 7.84 8.15
N THR A 198 -13.17 8.86 8.51
CA THR A 198 -12.64 10.14 9.01
C THR A 198 -11.77 9.92 10.24
N ASN A 199 -12.26 9.18 11.24
CA ASN A 199 -11.48 8.87 12.43
C ASN A 199 -10.25 8.00 12.11
N SER A 200 -10.43 7.01 11.24
CA SER A 200 -9.36 6.09 10.81
C SER A 200 -8.15 6.84 10.24
N LEU A 201 -8.39 7.85 9.39
CA LEU A 201 -7.36 8.65 8.73
C LEU A 201 -6.73 9.73 9.63
N LEU A 202 -7.50 10.34 10.53
CA LEU A 202 -7.11 11.57 11.23
C LEU A 202 -6.85 11.40 12.73
N ALA A 203 -7.28 10.30 13.35
CA ALA A 203 -7.02 10.05 14.76
C ALA A 203 -5.62 9.46 14.93
N LYS A 204 -4.96 9.86 16.03
CA LYS A 204 -3.80 9.13 16.52
C LYS A 204 -4.20 7.71 16.90
N GLU A 205 -3.46 6.73 16.41
CA GLU A 205 -3.76 5.30 16.56
C GLU A 205 -5.14 4.90 15.99
N GLY A 206 -5.64 5.67 15.01
CA GLY A 206 -6.73 5.21 14.14
C GLY A 206 -6.28 4.03 13.28
N ASP A 207 -7.24 3.30 12.68
CA ASP A 207 -6.93 2.07 11.93
C ASP A 207 -5.97 2.29 10.74
N ASP A 208 -5.86 3.50 10.16
CA ASP A 208 -4.86 3.82 9.11
C ASP A 208 -3.50 4.29 9.65
N ASP A 209 -3.39 4.56 10.95
CA ASP A 209 -2.23 5.23 11.56
C ASP A 209 -1.04 4.27 11.79
N TYR A 210 -0.58 3.62 10.72
CA TYR A 210 0.56 2.70 10.72
C TYR A 210 1.92 3.42 10.58
N PHE A 211 1.94 4.58 9.93
CA PHE A 211 3.19 5.21 9.44
C PHE A 211 3.54 6.53 10.12
N SER A 212 2.79 6.97 11.14
CA SER A 212 3.13 8.20 11.85
C SER A 212 4.49 8.12 12.53
N THR A 213 5.29 9.17 12.37
CA THR A 213 6.64 9.25 12.93
C THR A 213 6.65 9.26 14.47
N ASP A 214 5.58 9.76 15.09
CA ASP A 214 5.44 9.87 16.55
C ASP A 214 4.90 8.61 17.25
N LEU A 215 4.67 7.50 16.51
CA LEU A 215 4.16 6.25 17.10
C LEU A 215 5.15 5.70 18.12
N SER A 216 4.62 5.13 19.19
CA SER A 216 5.44 4.53 20.24
C SER A 216 6.07 3.22 19.76
N ASP A 217 7.19 2.84 20.36
CA ASP A 217 7.79 1.53 20.09
C ASP A 217 6.85 0.37 20.42
N ALA A 218 5.95 0.53 21.40
CA ALA A 218 4.91 -0.46 21.69
C ALA A 218 3.91 -0.59 20.53
N SER A 219 3.49 0.54 19.95
CA SER A 219 2.60 0.56 18.78
C SER A 219 3.30 -0.10 17.57
N LEU A 220 4.59 0.19 17.33
CA LEU A 220 5.36 -0.43 16.24
C LEU A 220 5.63 -1.93 16.45
N ARG A 221 5.80 -2.39 17.70
CA ARG A 221 5.84 -3.83 18.01
C ARG A 221 4.52 -4.53 17.73
N ASN A 222 3.40 -3.85 17.97
CA ASN A 222 2.07 -4.37 17.69
C ASN A 222 1.70 -4.36 16.20
N THR A 223 2.56 -3.82 15.33
CA THR A 223 2.37 -3.79 13.88
C THR A 223 3.58 -4.39 13.15
N PHE A 224 4.64 -3.63 12.91
CA PHE A 224 5.81 -4.06 12.14
C PHE A 224 6.47 -5.34 12.66
N ALA A 225 6.57 -5.53 13.98
CA ALA A 225 7.13 -6.75 14.56
C ALA A 225 6.20 -7.98 14.49
N ARG A 226 5.01 -7.83 13.93
CA ARG A 226 4.05 -8.92 13.71
C ARG A 226 3.98 -9.39 12.26
N PHE A 227 4.79 -8.84 11.36
CA PHE A 227 4.85 -9.38 10.00
C PHE A 227 5.19 -10.87 10.02
N PRO A 228 4.53 -11.70 9.18
CA PRO A 228 4.83 -13.12 9.13
C PRO A 228 6.29 -13.35 8.73
N ARG A 229 6.95 -14.30 9.42
CA ARG A 229 8.41 -14.54 9.28
C ARG A 229 8.83 -14.90 7.86
N ASP A 230 7.96 -15.61 7.14
CA ASP A 230 8.23 -16.11 5.78
C ASP A 230 7.91 -15.07 4.70
N VAL A 231 7.53 -13.84 5.08
CA VAL A 231 7.28 -12.73 4.16
C VAL A 231 8.47 -11.78 4.18
N LYS A 232 9.14 -11.63 3.05
CA LYS A 232 10.20 -10.62 2.88
C LYS A 232 9.58 -9.24 2.67
N ILE A 233 10.07 -8.22 3.38
CA ILE A 233 9.53 -6.86 3.33
C ILE A 233 10.50 -5.91 2.63
N MET A 234 10.02 -4.97 1.82
CA MET A 234 10.82 -3.85 1.32
C MET A 234 10.07 -2.54 1.50
N PHE A 235 10.73 -1.55 2.09
CA PHE A 235 10.20 -0.20 2.21
C PHE A 235 10.86 0.74 1.21
N LEU A 236 10.06 1.61 0.59
CA LEU A 236 10.51 2.62 -0.35
C LEU A 236 9.83 3.96 -0.04
N LEU A 237 10.61 5.04 0.02
CA LEU A 237 10.10 6.41 0.14
C LEU A 237 10.80 7.33 -0.85
N GLY A 238 10.07 8.27 -1.45
CA GLY A 238 10.67 9.34 -2.24
C GLY A 238 11.36 10.36 -1.34
N SER A 239 12.53 10.87 -1.73
CA SER A 239 13.19 11.95 -0.98
C SER A 239 12.40 13.25 -0.99
N GLU A 240 11.64 13.49 -2.07
CA GLU A 240 10.83 14.69 -2.33
C GLU A 240 9.33 14.45 -2.12
N ASP A 241 8.95 13.39 -1.38
CA ASP A 241 7.55 13.09 -1.09
C ASP A 241 6.85 14.27 -0.36
N PRO A 242 5.84 14.93 -0.98
CA PRO A 242 5.16 16.10 -0.42
C PRO A 242 4.28 15.77 0.79
N PHE A 243 3.98 14.49 1.05
CA PHE A 243 3.17 14.05 2.18
C PHE A 243 4.01 13.67 3.40
N VAL A 244 5.32 13.88 3.34
CA VAL A 244 6.23 13.73 4.49
C VAL A 244 6.83 15.08 4.84
N HIS A 245 6.74 15.49 6.10
CA HIS A 245 7.31 16.75 6.56
C HIS A 245 8.82 16.83 6.25
N THR A 246 9.29 17.99 5.81
CA THR A 246 10.68 18.19 5.34
C THR A 246 11.73 17.97 6.42
N SER A 247 11.37 18.10 7.69
CA SER A 247 12.26 17.82 8.83
C SER A 247 12.41 16.34 9.16
N THR A 248 11.64 15.46 8.52
CA THR A 248 11.68 14.01 8.81
C THR A 248 12.92 13.38 8.17
N ASP A 249 13.76 12.76 8.98
CA ASP A 249 14.83 11.89 8.49
C ASP A 249 14.22 10.57 7.98
N LYS A 250 13.92 10.54 6.68
CA LYS A 250 13.32 9.39 6.00
C LYS A 250 14.17 8.13 6.12
N ARG A 251 15.51 8.24 6.15
CA ARG A 251 16.41 7.08 6.25
C ARG A 251 16.38 6.49 7.65
N ALA A 252 16.42 7.33 8.68
CA ALA A 252 16.25 6.89 10.06
C ALA A 252 14.87 6.29 10.30
N LEU A 253 13.81 6.87 9.71
CA LEU A 253 12.44 6.34 9.78
C LEU A 253 12.35 4.92 9.20
N LEU A 254 12.86 4.71 7.98
CA LEU A 254 12.88 3.38 7.35
C LEU A 254 13.71 2.38 8.18
N SER A 255 14.84 2.81 8.73
CA SER A 255 15.69 1.97 9.59
C SER A 255 14.97 1.58 10.87
N ARG A 256 14.18 2.49 11.45
CA ARG A 256 13.35 2.22 12.65
C ARG A 256 12.30 1.16 12.35
N TRP A 257 11.55 1.28 11.26
CA TRP A 257 10.57 0.27 10.85
C TRP A 257 11.24 -1.09 10.60
N ALA A 258 12.33 -1.11 9.84
CA ALA A 258 13.09 -2.33 9.57
C ALA A 258 13.61 -3.00 10.85
N GLY A 259 14.00 -2.22 11.85
CA GLY A 259 14.38 -2.69 13.18
C GLY A 259 13.27 -3.51 13.85
N PHE A 260 12.03 -3.01 13.86
CA PHE A 260 10.89 -3.73 14.44
C PHE A 260 10.51 -4.98 13.63
N VAL A 261 10.57 -4.92 12.29
CA VAL A 261 10.35 -6.12 11.46
C VAL A 261 11.34 -7.23 11.81
N LYS A 262 12.62 -6.89 11.94
CA LYS A 262 13.70 -7.82 12.33
C LYS A 262 13.53 -8.31 13.77
N GLU A 263 13.10 -7.45 14.71
CA GLU A 263 12.75 -7.83 16.08
C GLU A 263 11.65 -8.92 16.10
N GLY A 264 10.66 -8.83 15.21
CA GLY A 264 9.60 -9.82 15.01
C GLY A 264 10.04 -11.14 14.35
N GLY A 265 11.23 -11.15 13.74
CA GLY A 265 11.81 -12.30 13.04
C GLY A 265 11.48 -12.39 11.55
N ALA A 266 10.82 -11.38 10.96
CA ALA A 266 10.66 -11.25 9.52
C ALA A 266 11.91 -10.61 8.88
N SER A 267 12.09 -10.82 7.58
CA SER A 267 13.24 -10.30 6.84
C SER A 267 12.90 -8.99 6.09
N VAL A 268 13.88 -8.09 6.00
CA VAL A 268 13.76 -6.82 5.27
C VAL A 268 14.83 -6.76 4.18
N ASP A 269 14.44 -6.41 2.96
CA ASP A 269 15.36 -6.09 1.88
C ASP A 269 15.90 -4.67 2.04
N GLU A 270 16.96 -4.52 2.84
CA GLU A 270 17.67 -3.24 3.01
C GLU A 270 18.66 -2.95 1.87
N VAL A 271 18.88 -3.91 0.95
CA VAL A 271 19.75 -3.73 -0.22
C VAL A 271 19.04 -2.94 -1.30
N HIS A 272 17.79 -3.32 -1.59
CA HIS A 272 16.96 -2.67 -2.61
C HIS A 272 15.99 -1.65 -1.99
N GLY A 273 15.64 -1.78 -0.71
CA GLY A 273 14.84 -0.82 0.02
C GLY A 273 15.58 0.49 0.32
N GLY A 274 14.82 1.53 0.68
CA GLY A 274 15.39 2.81 1.10
C GLY A 274 14.70 4.02 0.48
N VAL A 275 15.42 5.15 0.52
CA VAL A 275 14.97 6.41 -0.08
C VAL A 275 15.39 6.47 -1.54
N ILE A 276 14.42 6.78 -2.40
CA ILE A 276 14.60 7.07 -3.83
C ILE A 276 14.88 8.56 -3.97
N GLU A 277 16.12 8.91 -4.31
CA GLU A 277 16.54 10.31 -4.45
C GLU A 277 15.86 10.97 -5.65
N GLY A 278 15.36 12.19 -5.46
CA GLY A 278 14.54 12.94 -6.43
C GLY A 278 13.10 12.45 -6.57
N GLY A 279 12.72 11.36 -5.89
CA GLY A 279 11.40 10.75 -6.02
C GLY A 279 10.30 11.53 -5.30
N HIS A 280 9.23 11.86 -6.03
CA HIS A 280 7.95 12.31 -5.47
C HIS A 280 7.06 11.12 -5.08
N HIS A 281 5.90 11.40 -4.49
CA HIS A 281 5.03 10.38 -3.87
C HIS A 281 4.64 9.22 -4.79
N ASN A 282 4.14 9.54 -5.99
CA ASN A 282 3.72 8.56 -7.00
C ASN A 282 4.67 8.45 -8.19
N LEU A 283 5.75 9.24 -8.18
CA LEU A 283 6.74 9.36 -9.24
C LEU A 283 6.19 9.76 -10.63
N ASP A 284 4.93 10.18 -10.71
CA ASP A 284 4.33 10.60 -11.98
C ASP A 284 4.91 11.95 -12.40
N GLY A 285 5.56 11.98 -13.56
CA GLY A 285 6.24 13.18 -14.07
C GLY A 285 7.66 13.36 -13.54
N ASP A 286 8.15 12.45 -12.70
CA ASP A 286 9.55 12.45 -12.28
C ASP A 286 10.49 12.11 -13.46
N PRO A 287 11.77 12.51 -13.38
CA PRO A 287 12.77 12.16 -14.38
C PRO A 287 12.91 10.64 -14.57
N GLU A 288 13.24 10.21 -15.80
CA GLU A 288 13.35 8.78 -16.15
C GLU A 288 14.36 8.03 -15.28
N GLU A 289 15.43 8.71 -14.84
CA GLU A 289 16.43 8.14 -13.95
C GLU A 289 15.89 7.85 -12.54
N VAL A 290 14.97 8.67 -12.03
CA VAL A 290 14.34 8.52 -10.71
C VAL A 290 13.35 7.36 -10.75
N VAL A 291 12.48 7.34 -11.78
CA VAL A 291 11.59 6.19 -12.03
C VAL A 291 12.42 4.92 -12.27
N GLY A 292 13.52 5.03 -13.01
CA GLY A 292 14.45 3.93 -13.25
C GLY A 292 15.08 3.34 -11.99
N ASP A 293 15.33 4.14 -10.95
CA ASP A 293 15.80 3.64 -9.65
C ASP A 293 14.71 2.77 -8.97
N LEU A 294 13.45 3.24 -8.95
CA LEU A 294 12.31 2.45 -8.46
C LEU A 294 12.23 1.10 -9.17
N LEU A 295 12.28 1.09 -10.50
CA LEU A 295 12.18 -0.15 -11.30
C LEU A 295 13.30 -1.14 -10.96
N LYS A 296 14.55 -0.66 -10.86
CA LYS A 296 15.70 -1.50 -10.49
C LYS A 296 15.52 -2.14 -9.12
N ARG A 297 15.02 -1.39 -8.15
CA ARG A 297 14.78 -1.88 -6.78
C ARG A 297 13.66 -2.92 -6.73
N VAL A 298 12.55 -2.67 -7.42
CA VAL A 298 11.44 -3.63 -7.53
C VAL A 298 11.89 -4.93 -8.19
N VAL A 299 12.61 -4.85 -9.31
CA VAL A 299 13.16 -6.04 -10.00
C VAL A 299 14.16 -6.78 -9.10
N GLY A 300 15.08 -6.06 -8.45
CA GLY A 300 16.05 -6.66 -7.53
C GLY A 300 15.39 -7.38 -6.35
N PHE A 301 14.30 -6.83 -5.81
CA PHE A 301 13.53 -7.46 -4.75
C PHE A 301 12.89 -8.78 -5.19
N VAL A 302 12.14 -8.77 -6.31
CA VAL A 302 11.44 -9.97 -6.78
C VAL A 302 12.41 -11.06 -7.23
N ASP A 303 13.51 -10.69 -7.89
CA ASP A 303 14.61 -11.60 -8.25
C ASP A 303 15.28 -12.25 -7.05
N GLY A 304 15.32 -11.53 -5.92
CA GLY A 304 15.90 -12.01 -4.68
C GLY A 304 15.09 -13.11 -4.00
N LEU A 305 13.78 -13.19 -4.27
CA LEU A 305 12.88 -14.19 -3.68
C LEU A 305 13.07 -15.58 -4.29
N ASP A 306 13.39 -15.64 -5.58
CA ASP A 306 13.55 -16.91 -6.30
C ASP A 306 14.81 -17.68 -5.82
N LYS A 307 15.83 -16.96 -5.35
CA LYS A 307 17.08 -17.57 -4.84
C LYS A 307 16.97 -18.17 -3.43
N SER A 308 16.03 -17.69 -2.61
CA SER A 308 15.80 -18.26 -1.27
C SER A 308 15.08 -19.61 -1.30
N GLY A 309 14.20 -19.84 -2.28
CA GLY A 309 13.45 -21.11 -2.40
C GLY A 309 14.30 -22.31 -2.85
N GLU A 310 15.40 -22.08 -3.56
CA GLU A 310 16.31 -23.16 -3.98
C GLU A 310 17.20 -23.68 -2.84
N ALA A 311 17.45 -22.87 -1.80
CA ALA A 311 18.27 -23.27 -0.67
C ALA A 311 17.54 -24.24 0.28
N GLU A 312 16.22 -24.10 0.42
CA GLU A 312 15.41 -24.97 1.29
C GLU A 312 15.03 -26.32 0.65
N SER A 313 15.06 -26.44 -0.69
CA SER A 313 14.80 -27.74 -1.36
C SER A 313 16.02 -28.67 -1.44
N ARG A 314 17.18 -28.24 -0.94
CA ARG A 314 18.45 -28.99 -0.96
C ARG A 314 18.90 -29.50 0.42
N LEU A 315 18.02 -29.44 1.42
CA LEU A 315 18.19 -30.04 2.75
C LEU A 315 17.12 -31.10 2.98
#